data_AF-A0A8S1SF22-F1
#
_entry.id   AF-A0A8S1SF22-F1
#
_cell.length_a   1.000
_cell.length_b   1.000
_cell.length_c   1.000
_cell.angle_alpha   90.00
_cell.angle_beta   90.00
_cell.angle_gamma   90.00
#
_symmetry.space_group_name_H-M   'P 1'
#
loop_
_entity.id
_entity.type
_entity.pdbx_description
1 polymer ?
#
loop_
_entity_poly.entity_id
_entity_poly.type
_entity_poly.pdbx_seq_one_letter_code
_entity_poly.pdbx_strand_id
1 'polypeptide(L)'
;MLQSNPLLLTISNILDEIIKETDTLEIEYNSIFHANKAPSITIYNYLQRIAKYTHCSEQCFVIALIYLDRLQEKHTYLVLNSHCIHRFLLMSILTAIKFQDDDYYKNEYYAKVGGVNLKEINVLEQEFLEYMDYQLFVDEQQYAIYERRLLEFGEIEMP
;
A
#
# COMPACT_ATOMS: atom_id res chain seq x y z
N MET A 1 18.65 5.91 15.62
CA MET A 1 17.42 6.60 15.18
C MET A 1 17.15 6.15 13.76
N LEU A 2 15.99 5.58 13.47
CA LEU A 2 15.60 5.34 12.08
C LEU A 2 15.47 6.72 11.44
N GLN A 3 16.29 7.03 10.43
CA GLN A 3 16.13 8.25 9.66
C GLN A 3 14.70 8.27 9.10
N SER A 4 14.02 9.42 9.23
CA SER A 4 12.73 9.63 8.58
C SER A 4 12.92 9.47 7.08
N ASN A 5 12.16 8.55 6.47
CA ASN A 5 12.15 8.38 5.03
C ASN A 5 11.13 9.38 4.45
N PRO A 6 11.55 10.41 3.70
CA PRO A 6 10.65 11.45 3.20
C PRO A 6 9.56 10.89 2.28
N LEU A 7 9.91 9.91 1.44
CA LEU A 7 8.96 9.24 0.55
C LEU A 7 7.83 8.59 1.36
N LEU A 8 8.15 7.82 2.39
CA LEU A 8 7.13 7.16 3.22
C LEU A 8 6.24 8.17 3.95
N LEU A 9 6.80 9.32 4.34
CA LEU A 9 6.05 10.41 4.98
C LEU A 9 5.04 11.01 4.00
N THR A 10 5.48 11.38 2.80
CA THR A 10 4.60 11.92 1.75
C THR A 10 3.49 10.94 1.39
N ILE A 11 3.83 9.66 1.18
CA ILE A 11 2.83 8.61 0.91
C ILE A 11 1.81 8.53 2.04
N SER A 12 2.26 8.54 3.30
CA SER A 12 1.32 8.48 4.43
C SER A 12 0.41 9.70 4.52
N ASN A 13 0.92 10.91 4.27
CA ASN A 13 0.11 12.13 4.33
C ASN A 13 -0.97 12.12 3.26
N ILE A 14 -0.63 11.75 2.02
CA ILE A 14 -1.59 11.63 0.91
C ILE A 14 -2.70 10.63 1.27
N LEU A 15 -2.33 9.45 1.78
CA LEU A 15 -3.30 8.42 2.14
C LEU A 15 -4.16 8.81 3.36
N ASP A 16 -3.58 9.51 4.34
CA ASP A 16 -4.32 10.02 5.50
C ASP A 16 -5.34 11.09 5.06
N GLU A 17 -5.02 11.97 4.12
CA GLU A 17 -5.99 12.93 3.55
C GLU A 17 -7.11 12.22 2.79
N ILE A 18 -6.78 11.25 1.93
CA ILE A 18 -7.79 10.44 1.23
C ILE A 18 -8.72 9.78 2.25
N ILE A 19 -8.18 9.17 3.30
CA ILE A 19 -8.97 8.45 4.31
C ILE A 19 -9.88 9.38 5.09
N LYS A 20 -9.41 10.59 5.45
CA LYS A 20 -10.23 11.58 6.15
C LYS A 20 -11.50 11.91 5.37
N GLU A 21 -11.41 11.98 4.04
CA GLU A 21 -12.57 12.21 3.17
C GLU A 21 -13.43 10.95 3.06
N THR A 22 -12.82 9.80 2.74
CA THR A 22 -13.54 8.56 2.45
C THR A 22 -14.19 7.89 3.67
N ASP A 23 -13.66 8.10 4.88
CA ASP A 23 -14.26 7.58 6.12
C ASP A 23 -15.65 8.18 6.39
N THR A 24 -15.98 9.31 5.77
CA THR A 24 -17.29 9.96 5.88
C THR A 24 -18.33 9.38 4.93
N LEU A 25 -17.92 8.55 3.98
CA LEU A 25 -18.80 7.97 2.96
C LEU A 25 -19.51 6.72 3.51
N GLU A 26 -20.75 6.50 3.07
CA GLU A 26 -21.43 5.23 3.32
C GLU A 26 -20.82 4.13 2.44
N ILE A 27 -20.41 3.03 3.07
CA ILE A 27 -19.77 1.92 2.37
C ILE A 27 -20.85 0.96 1.86
N GLU A 28 -21.00 0.85 0.55
CA GLU A 28 -21.93 -0.10 -0.08
C GLU A 28 -21.38 -1.53 -0.15
N TYR A 29 -20.04 -1.69 -0.13
CA TYR A 29 -19.38 -2.98 -0.27
C TYR A 29 -18.24 -3.19 0.72
N ASN A 30 -18.31 -4.28 1.48
CA ASN A 30 -17.30 -4.66 2.47
C ASN A 30 -16.46 -5.84 1.94
N SER A 31 -15.27 -5.53 1.43
CA SER A 31 -14.33 -6.52 0.89
C SER A 31 -13.61 -7.30 2.00
N ILE A 32 -12.94 -8.41 1.64
CA ILE A 32 -12.10 -9.17 2.58
C ILE A 32 -10.94 -8.36 3.17
N PHE A 33 -10.61 -7.21 2.57
CA PHE A 33 -9.58 -6.30 3.05
C PHE A 33 -10.05 -5.41 4.21
N HIS A 34 -11.34 -5.35 4.50
CA HIS A 34 -11.81 -4.61 5.66
C HIS A 34 -11.58 -5.38 6.96
N ALA A 35 -10.94 -4.71 7.91
CA ALA A 35 -10.83 -5.18 9.27
C ALA A 35 -12.09 -4.85 10.08
N ASN A 36 -12.45 -5.73 11.01
CA ASN A 36 -13.55 -5.49 11.96
C ASN A 36 -13.36 -4.19 12.77
N LYS A 37 -12.10 -3.79 12.98
CA LYS A 37 -11.73 -2.54 13.63
C LYS A 37 -10.55 -1.93 12.88
N ALA A 38 -10.60 -0.62 12.64
CA ALA A 38 -9.47 0.13 12.10
C ALA A 38 -8.20 -0.14 12.94
N PRO A 39 -7.05 -0.45 12.30
CA PRO A 39 -5.79 -0.65 13.01
C PRO A 39 -5.37 0.59 13.80
N SER A 40 -4.83 0.39 15.00
CA SER A 40 -4.34 1.50 15.84
C SER A 40 -2.97 2.05 15.40
N ILE A 41 -2.29 1.36 14.50
CA ILE A 41 -1.01 1.80 13.94
C ILE A 41 -1.29 2.80 12.80
N THR A 42 -0.60 3.94 12.81
CA THR A 42 -0.71 4.92 11.72
C THR A 42 -0.15 4.37 10.42
N ILE A 43 -0.56 4.92 9.28
CA ILE A 43 -0.06 4.51 7.96
C ILE A 43 1.46 4.69 7.90
N TYR A 44 1.97 5.85 8.32
CA TYR A 44 3.41 6.12 8.36
C TYR A 44 4.19 5.05 9.14
N ASN A 45 3.75 4.73 10.36
CA ASN A 45 4.43 3.72 11.19
C ASN A 45 4.34 2.32 10.58
N TYR A 46 3.24 2.02 9.87
CA TYR A 46 3.08 0.75 9.16
C TYR A 46 4.01 0.65 7.95
N LEU A 47 4.11 1.70 7.14
CA LEU A 47 5.06 1.80 6.03
C LEU A 47 6.50 1.66 6.52
N GLN A 48 6.88 2.39 7.58
CA GLN A 48 8.21 2.28 8.19
C GLN A 48 8.50 0.87 8.69
N ARG A 49 7.51 0.21 9.30
CA ARG A 49 7.62 -1.18 9.75
C ARG A 49 7.89 -2.11 8.57
N ILE A 50 7.14 -1.98 7.47
CA ILE A 50 7.33 -2.79 6.27
C ILE A 50 8.75 -2.55 5.73
N ALA A 51 9.10 -1.30 5.39
CA ALA A 51 10.42 -0.94 4.87
C ALA A 51 11.58 -1.50 5.71
N LYS A 52 11.48 -1.35 7.04
CA LYS A 52 12.52 -1.79 7.98
C LYS A 52 12.75 -3.30 7.94
N TYR A 53 11.69 -4.09 7.83
CA TYR A 53 11.77 -5.55 7.99
C TYR A 53 11.79 -6.31 6.67
N THR A 54 11.28 -5.74 5.57
CA THR A 54 11.38 -6.37 4.24
C THR A 54 12.67 -6.03 3.52
N HIS A 55 13.35 -4.94 3.88
CA HIS A 55 14.54 -4.45 3.15
C HIS A 55 14.27 -4.24 1.65
N CYS A 56 13.02 -3.97 1.28
CA CYS A 56 12.65 -3.76 -0.12
C CYS A 56 13.13 -2.41 -0.64
N SER A 57 13.17 -2.32 -1.97
CA SER A 57 13.50 -1.11 -2.70
C SER A 57 12.46 0.00 -2.49
N GLU A 58 12.87 1.28 -2.53
CA GLU A 58 11.93 2.42 -2.39
C GLU A 58 10.92 2.46 -3.54
N GLN A 59 11.32 1.97 -4.70
CA GLN A 59 10.51 1.80 -5.90
C GLN A 59 9.25 0.98 -5.62
N CYS A 60 9.32 -0.02 -4.74
CA CYS A 60 8.16 -0.84 -4.36
C CYS A 60 7.03 -0.01 -3.74
N PHE A 61 7.34 1.08 -3.04
CA PHE A 61 6.31 1.95 -2.45
C PHE A 61 5.64 2.85 -3.49
N VAL A 62 6.40 3.32 -4.48
CA VAL A 62 5.85 4.07 -5.62
C VAL A 62 4.95 3.16 -6.46
N ILE A 63 5.41 1.95 -6.78
CA ILE A 63 4.63 0.94 -7.50
C ILE A 63 3.37 0.55 -6.72
N ALA A 64 3.45 0.42 -5.39
CA ALA A 64 2.29 0.12 -4.57
C ALA A 64 1.19 1.19 -4.67
N LEU A 65 1.55 2.47 -4.77
CA LEU A 65 0.58 3.55 -5.01
C LEU A 65 -0.05 3.44 -6.40
N ILE A 66 0.73 3.12 -7.43
CA ILE A 66 0.20 2.87 -8.78
C ILE A 66 -0.82 1.72 -8.74
N TYR A 67 -0.56 0.66 -7.97
CA TYR A 67 -1.51 -0.44 -7.81
C TYR A 67 -2.79 -0.01 -7.08
N LEU A 68 -2.69 0.82 -6.05
CA LEU A 68 -3.88 1.36 -5.37
C LEU A 68 -4.72 2.24 -6.30
N ASP A 69 -4.10 3.08 -7.11
CA ASP A 69 -4.82 3.89 -8.11
C ASP A 69 -5.52 3.00 -9.14
N ARG A 70 -4.81 2.03 -9.74
CA ARG A 70 -5.40 1.06 -10.68
C ARG A 70 -6.59 0.31 -10.06
N LEU A 71 -6.47 -0.07 -8.79
CA LEU A 71 -7.54 -0.74 -8.05
C LEU A 71 -8.78 0.15 -7.93
N GLN A 72 -8.61 1.43 -7.56
CA GLN A 72 -9.70 2.39 -7.43
C GLN A 72 -10.34 2.73 -8.79
N GLU A 73 -9.55 2.86 -9.86
CA GLU A 73 -10.05 3.11 -11.21
C GLU A 73 -10.91 1.96 -11.73
N LYS A 74 -10.50 0.72 -11.47
CA LYS A 74 -11.17 -0.48 -11.98
C LYS A 74 -12.38 -0.89 -11.12
N HIS A 75 -12.29 -0.71 -9.81
CA HIS A 75 -13.31 -1.14 -8.85
C HIS A 75 -13.83 0.03 -8.05
N THR A 76 -14.58 0.91 -8.72
CA THR A 76 -15.10 2.16 -8.13
C THR A 76 -16.04 1.95 -6.93
N TYR A 77 -16.56 0.73 -6.74
CA TYR A 77 -17.35 0.33 -5.57
C TYR A 77 -16.49 -0.02 -4.34
N LEU A 78 -15.18 -0.21 -4.51
CA LEU A 78 -14.22 -0.39 -3.42
C LEU A 78 -13.75 1.00 -2.97
N VAL A 79 -14.18 1.45 -1.81
CA VAL A 79 -13.67 2.71 -1.22
C VAL A 79 -12.54 2.39 -0.26
N LEU A 80 -11.35 2.95 -0.49
CA LEU A 80 -10.25 2.87 0.48
C LEU A 80 -10.62 3.72 1.70
N ASN A 81 -10.52 3.16 2.89
CA ASN A 81 -10.88 3.80 4.16
C ASN A 81 -10.00 3.25 5.30
N SER A 82 -10.16 3.78 6.51
CA SER A 82 -9.36 3.39 7.68
C SER A 82 -9.48 1.92 8.08
N HIS A 83 -10.52 1.22 7.64
CA HIS A 83 -10.71 -0.20 7.92
C HIS A 83 -9.98 -1.12 6.94
N CYS A 84 -9.69 -0.69 5.71
CA CYS A 84 -9.12 -1.55 4.68
C CYS A 84 -7.72 -1.13 4.20
N ILE A 85 -7.32 0.14 4.38
CA ILE A 85 -6.09 0.67 3.80
C ILE A 85 -4.85 -0.13 4.18
N HIS A 86 -4.70 -0.57 5.44
CA HIS A 86 -3.49 -1.29 5.86
C HIS A 86 -3.33 -2.62 5.15
N ARG A 87 -4.44 -3.35 4.92
CA ARG A 87 -4.39 -4.63 4.21
C ARG A 87 -4.13 -4.42 2.72
N PHE A 88 -4.75 -3.40 2.11
CA PHE A 88 -4.47 -3.04 0.72
C PHE A 88 -3.02 -2.58 0.53
N LEU A 89 -2.50 -1.71 1.40
CA LEU A 89 -1.08 -1.31 1.38
C LEU A 89 -0.15 -2.51 1.52
N LEU A 90 -0.42 -3.41 2.45
CA LEU A 90 0.37 -4.62 2.61
C LEU A 90 0.39 -5.41 1.30
N MET A 91 -0.77 -5.70 0.69
CA MET A 91 -0.81 -6.49 -0.54
C MET A 91 -0.18 -5.77 -1.73
N SER A 92 -0.42 -4.47 -1.90
CA SER A 92 0.21 -3.68 -2.95
C SER A 92 1.73 -3.70 -2.86
N ILE A 93 2.29 -3.47 -1.66
CA ILE A 93 3.75 -3.46 -1.45
C ILE A 93 4.33 -4.86 -1.64
N LEU A 94 3.73 -5.91 -1.07
CA LEU A 94 4.26 -7.26 -1.21
C LEU A 94 4.23 -7.77 -2.64
N THR A 95 3.17 -7.43 -3.38
CA THR A 95 3.06 -7.75 -4.79
C THR A 95 4.14 -7.02 -5.59
N ALA A 96 4.39 -5.74 -5.29
CA ALA A 96 5.47 -4.98 -5.91
C ALA A 96 6.84 -5.60 -5.62
N ILE A 97 7.13 -5.96 -4.37
CA ILE A 97 8.40 -6.62 -3.98
C ILE A 97 8.61 -7.90 -4.77
N LYS A 98 7.60 -8.79 -4.79
CA LYS A 98 7.71 -10.08 -5.47
C LYS A 98 7.83 -9.97 -6.99
N PHE A 99 7.34 -8.88 -7.56
CA PHE A 99 7.40 -8.65 -9.00
C PHE A 99 8.69 -7.94 -9.43
N GLN A 100 9.22 -7.05 -8.58
CA GLN A 100 10.30 -6.14 -8.92
C GLN A 100 11.66 -6.53 -8.35
N ASP A 101 11.72 -7.03 -7.11
CA ASP A 101 12.97 -7.32 -6.42
C ASP A 101 13.39 -8.79 -6.69
N ASP A 102 14.66 -9.02 -7.02
CA ASP A 102 15.20 -10.37 -7.25
C ASP A 102 15.23 -11.21 -5.96
N ASP A 103 15.49 -10.56 -4.82
CA ASP A 103 15.57 -11.16 -3.50
C ASP A 103 14.30 -10.84 -2.70
N TYR A 104 13.44 -11.84 -2.48
CA TYR A 104 12.20 -11.70 -1.72
C TYR A 104 11.98 -12.84 -0.73
N TYR A 105 11.16 -12.58 0.30
CA TYR A 105 10.83 -13.55 1.35
C TYR A 105 9.54 -14.33 1.05
N LYS A 106 9.34 -15.43 1.77
CA LYS A 106 8.08 -16.19 1.74
C LYS A 106 6.96 -15.45 2.48
N ASN A 107 5.71 -15.74 2.14
CA ASN A 107 4.53 -15.16 2.79
C ASN A 107 4.49 -15.32 4.30
N GLU A 108 5.10 -16.37 4.87
CA GLU A 108 5.19 -16.54 6.31
C GLU A 108 6.00 -15.41 6.99
N TYR A 109 7.05 -14.93 6.33
CA TYR A 109 7.82 -13.80 6.82
C TYR A 109 7.00 -12.51 6.71
N TYR A 110 6.39 -12.27 5.55
CA TYR A 110 5.55 -11.10 5.33
C TYR A 110 4.31 -11.05 6.23
N ALA A 111 3.73 -12.19 6.59
CA ALA A 111 2.65 -12.28 7.58
C ALA A 111 3.08 -11.68 8.93
N LYS A 112 4.28 -12.05 9.40
CA LYS A 112 4.85 -11.52 10.65
C LYS A 112 5.11 -10.01 10.55
N VAL A 113 5.63 -9.54 9.41
CA VAL A 113 5.84 -8.10 9.17
C VAL A 113 4.52 -7.35 9.12
N GLY A 114 3.52 -7.84 8.38
CA GLY A 114 2.23 -7.19 8.19
C GLY A 114 1.27 -7.30 9.38
N GLY A 115 1.57 -8.15 10.36
CA GLY A 115 0.71 -8.35 11.53
C GLY A 115 -0.55 -9.18 11.25
N VAL A 116 -0.51 -10.02 10.22
CA VAL A 116 -1.59 -10.93 9.82
C VAL A 116 -1.13 -12.38 9.95
N ASN A 117 -2.06 -13.33 9.94
CA ASN A 117 -1.67 -14.74 9.94
C ASN A 117 -1.35 -15.24 8.51
N LEU A 118 -0.60 -16.35 8.39
CA LEU A 118 -0.19 -16.89 7.10
C LEU A 118 -1.38 -17.28 6.20
N LYS A 119 -2.46 -17.81 6.77
CA LYS A 119 -3.63 -18.19 5.97
C LYS A 119 -4.30 -16.94 5.38
N GLU A 120 -4.46 -15.92 6.20
CA GLU A 120 -5.02 -14.63 5.81
C GLU A 120 -4.19 -13.95 4.73
N ILE A 121 -2.86 -13.87 4.90
CA ILE A 121 -2.02 -13.20 3.90
C ILE A 121 -2.09 -13.90 2.53
N ASN A 122 -2.16 -15.23 2.51
CA ASN A 122 -2.26 -15.98 1.26
C ASN A 122 -3.60 -15.72 0.56
N VAL A 123 -4.70 -15.62 1.31
CA VAL A 123 -6.02 -15.30 0.75
C VAL A 123 -6.07 -13.86 0.25
N LEU A 124 -5.54 -12.91 1.03
CA LEU A 124 -5.47 -11.51 0.63
C LEU A 124 -4.62 -11.32 -0.63
N GLU A 125 -3.50 -12.03 -0.73
CA GLU A 125 -2.63 -11.96 -1.91
C GLU A 125 -3.33 -12.49 -3.16
N GLN A 126 -3.99 -13.65 -3.05
CA GLN A 126 -4.76 -14.19 -4.16
C GLN A 126 -5.85 -13.21 -4.61
N GLU A 127 -6.67 -12.70 -3.69
CA GLU A 127 -7.74 -11.75 -4.03
C GLU A 127 -7.19 -10.44 -4.63
N PHE A 128 -6.06 -9.95 -4.12
CA PHE A 128 -5.42 -8.74 -4.66
C PHE A 128 -5.00 -8.95 -6.12
N LEU A 129 -4.39 -10.09 -6.44
CA LEU A 129 -4.00 -10.43 -7.80
C LEU A 129 -5.21 -10.54 -8.75
N GLU A 130 -6.32 -11.12 -8.28
CA GLU A 130 -7.58 -11.15 -9.00
C GLU A 130 -8.15 -9.74 -9.23
N TYR A 131 -8.15 -8.87 -8.21
CA TYR A 131 -8.57 -7.48 -8.41
C TYR A 131 -7.73 -6.76 -9.45
N MET A 132 -6.44 -7.08 -9.55
CA MET A 132 -5.52 -6.49 -10.52
C MET A 132 -5.59 -7.11 -11.92
N ASP A 133 -6.38 -8.17 -12.17
CA ASP A 133 -6.27 -9.04 -13.37
C ASP A 133 -4.81 -9.41 -13.70
N TYR A 134 -3.98 -9.58 -12.67
CA TYR A 134 -2.54 -9.81 -12.81
C TYR A 134 -1.79 -8.75 -13.66
N GLN A 135 -2.38 -7.55 -13.88
CA GLN A 135 -1.76 -6.43 -14.59
C GLN A 135 -0.79 -5.69 -13.65
N LEU A 136 0.36 -6.32 -13.39
CA LEU A 136 1.36 -5.85 -12.43
C LEU A 136 2.49 -5.05 -13.07
N PHE A 137 2.68 -5.16 -14.39
CA PHE A 137 3.71 -4.42 -15.08
C PHE A 137 3.47 -2.90 -14.96
N VAL A 138 4.51 -2.17 -14.58
CA VAL A 138 4.55 -0.71 -14.54
C VAL A 138 5.72 -0.31 -15.42
N ASP A 139 5.45 0.47 -16.47
CA ASP A 139 6.50 0.98 -17.32
C ASP A 139 7.24 2.17 -16.69
N GLU A 140 8.41 2.48 -17.23
CA GLU A 140 9.29 3.55 -16.74
C GLU A 140 8.59 4.93 -16.79
N GLN A 141 7.75 5.18 -17.78
CA GLN A 141 7.06 6.46 -17.94
C GLN A 141 6.01 6.64 -16.84
N GLN A 142 5.20 5.62 -16.57
CA GLN A 142 4.21 5.64 -15.51
C GLN A 142 4.90 5.76 -14.15
N TYR A 143 5.95 4.98 -13.90
CA TYR A 143 6.74 5.08 -12.68
C TYR A 143 7.26 6.51 -12.46
N ALA A 144 7.90 7.10 -13.47
CA ALA A 144 8.50 8.43 -13.37
C ALA A 144 7.46 9.54 -13.13
N ILE A 145 6.22 9.39 -13.61
CA ILE A 145 5.13 10.32 -13.33
C ILE A 145 4.76 10.29 -11.84
N TYR A 146 4.60 9.10 -11.26
CA TYR A 146 4.24 8.96 -9.84
C TYR A 146 5.38 9.40 -8.93
N GLU A 147 6.62 8.99 -9.24
CA GLU A 147 7.80 9.41 -8.50
C GLU A 147 7.93 10.94 -8.48
N ARG A 148 7.81 11.60 -9.64
CA ARG A 148 7.87 13.07 -9.72
C ARG A 148 6.78 13.73 -8.89
N ARG A 149 5.53 13.27 -9.00
CA ARG A 149 4.41 13.82 -8.23
C ARG A 149 4.68 13.71 -6.74
N LEU A 150 5.16 12.56 -6.26
CA LEU A 150 5.49 12.35 -4.86
C LEU A 150 6.61 13.30 -4.38
N LEU A 151 7.63 13.53 -5.20
CA LEU A 151 8.69 14.50 -4.88
C LEU A 151 8.12 15.92 -4.78
N GLU A 152 7.28 16.34 -5.74
CA GLU A 152 6.62 17.64 -5.73
C GLU A 152 5.73 17.84 -4.49
N PHE A 153 4.95 16.83 -4.09
CA PHE A 153 4.16 16.88 -2.86
C PHE A 153 5.04 16.96 -1.61
N GLY A 154 6.14 16.20 -1.57
CA GLY A 154 7.07 16.22 -0.44
C GLY A 154 7.77 17.56 -0.24
N GLU A 155 8.09 18.27 -1.32
CA GLU A 155 8.68 19.62 -1.24
C GLU A 155 7.69 20.68 -0.74
N ILE A 156 6.39 20.52 -1.01
CA ILE A 156 5.34 21.46 -0.57
C ILE A 156 5.07 21.34 0.94
N GLU A 157 5.16 20.12 1.49
CA GLU A 157 4.82 19.86 2.90
C GLU A 157 5.98 19.98 3.89
N MET A 158 7.22 20.14 3.41
CA MET A 158 8.42 20.32 4.25
C MET A 158 8.90 21.79 4.22
N PRO A 159 8.40 22.68 5.12
CA PRO A 159 8.90 24.05 5.27
C PRO A 159 10.29 24.13 5.92
#